data_AF-A0A2I0JNK6-F1
#
_entry.id   AF-A0A2I0JNK6-F1
#
_cell.length_a   1.000
_cell.length_b   1.000
_cell.length_c   1.000
_cell.angle_alpha   90.00
_cell.angle_beta   90.00
_cell.angle_gamma   90.00
#
_symmetry.space_group_name_H-M   'P 1'
#
loop_
_entity.id
_entity.type
_entity.pdbx_description
1 polymer ?
#
loop_
_entity_poly.entity_id
_entity_poly.type
_entity_poly.pdbx_seq_one_letter_code
_entity_poly.pdbx_strand_id
1 'polypeptide(L)'
;MPAEKVEIFRSLENWAAQNVLPLLKPVDQCWQAQMFLPDSSMPLDEFQDRVRELRERTAELPDDYFVVLVGDMITEDALPTYQTMINTLDGVRDETGASRNPWAMWTRQWTAEENRHGDLLRSYLYLSGRVDMLMVERTVQYLIGSGMDPGTENNPYLGFVYTSFQERATFVSHGNTARLAKEGGDPVLARICGTIAADEKRHENAYSKIVEKLLEVDPTGAVLAIADMMRKKITMPAHMMTDGEDPRLFERFSAVAQRLGVYTAQDYADILEHLIGLWRLQKLEGLTGEGREAQEFVCALPARIRRLQERADERARKLPPQKVKFSWIFNRELTL
;
A
#
# COMPACT_ATOMS: atom_id res chain seq x y z
N MET A 1 7.39 -22.80 -3.02
CA MET A 1 8.13 -23.06 -1.77
C MET A 1 8.28 -24.58 -1.58
N PRO A 2 9.35 -25.12 -0.95
CA PRO A 2 9.42 -26.55 -0.64
C PRO A 2 8.26 -26.99 0.27
N ALA A 3 7.69 -28.18 0.03
CA ALA A 3 6.48 -28.64 0.73
C ALA A 3 6.71 -28.79 2.25
N GLU A 4 7.93 -29.13 2.67
CA GLU A 4 8.31 -29.23 4.08
C GLU A 4 8.20 -27.90 4.83
N LYS A 5 8.31 -26.75 4.14
CA LYS A 5 8.18 -25.43 4.78
C LYS A 5 6.74 -25.04 5.07
N VAL A 6 5.75 -25.74 4.51
CA VAL A 6 4.33 -25.55 4.86
C VAL A 6 4.08 -25.89 6.32
N GLU A 7 4.76 -26.91 6.86
CA GLU A 7 4.63 -27.32 8.26
C GLU A 7 5.12 -26.25 9.24
N ILE A 8 6.02 -25.35 8.82
CA ILE A 8 6.43 -24.20 9.64
C ILE A 8 5.20 -23.33 9.94
N PHE A 9 4.43 -22.94 8.92
CA PHE A 9 3.25 -22.10 9.11
C PHE A 9 2.14 -22.80 9.89
N ARG A 10 1.96 -24.12 9.70
CA ARG A 10 1.05 -24.92 10.53
C ARG A 10 1.49 -24.92 12.01
N SER A 11 2.78 -25.10 12.27
CA SER A 11 3.32 -25.08 13.64
C SER A 11 3.18 -23.70 14.33
N LEU A 12 3.12 -22.64 13.53
CA LEU A 12 3.01 -21.25 13.99
C LEU A 12 1.56 -20.77 14.18
N GLU A 13 0.53 -21.59 13.94
CA GLU A 13 -0.88 -21.16 14.08
C GLU A 13 -1.20 -20.61 15.48
N ASN A 14 -0.81 -21.32 16.54
CA ASN A 14 -0.99 -20.85 17.91
C ASN A 14 -0.23 -19.54 18.18
N TRP A 15 0.96 -19.41 17.61
CA TRP A 15 1.75 -18.19 17.73
C TRP A 15 1.03 -17.03 17.03
N ALA A 16 0.54 -17.23 15.79
CA ALA A 16 -0.18 -16.23 15.03
C ALA A 16 -1.47 -15.78 15.74
N ALA A 17 -2.22 -16.72 16.32
CA ALA A 17 -3.40 -16.41 17.12
C ALA A 17 -3.09 -15.49 18.32
N GLN A 18 -1.93 -15.65 18.95
CA GLN A 18 -1.54 -14.88 20.13
C GLN A 18 -0.76 -13.60 19.80
N ASN A 19 -0.14 -13.52 18.63
CA ASN A 19 0.85 -12.48 18.31
C ASN A 19 0.50 -11.60 17.11
N VAL A 20 -0.34 -12.10 16.20
CA VAL A 20 -0.73 -11.43 14.95
C VAL A 20 -2.18 -10.98 15.04
N LEU A 21 -3.11 -11.90 15.33
CA LEU A 21 -4.55 -11.57 15.43
C LEU A 21 -4.88 -10.43 16.40
N PRO A 22 -4.22 -10.27 17.56
CA PRO A 22 -4.49 -9.16 18.46
C PRO A 22 -4.13 -7.77 17.92
N LEU A 23 -3.47 -7.66 16.76
CA LEU A 23 -3.17 -6.39 16.10
C LEU A 23 -4.34 -5.87 15.24
N LEU A 24 -5.34 -6.73 14.98
CA LEU A 24 -6.62 -6.33 14.42
C LEU A 24 -7.45 -5.60 15.47
N LYS A 25 -8.22 -4.60 15.04
CA LYS A 25 -9.15 -3.90 15.92
C LYS A 25 -10.49 -4.66 15.94
N PRO A 26 -11.10 -4.85 17.12
CA PRO A 26 -12.49 -5.27 17.20
C PRO A 26 -13.40 -4.33 16.42
N VAL A 27 -14.37 -4.86 15.67
CA VAL A 27 -15.20 -4.10 14.72
C VAL A 27 -15.95 -2.94 15.40
N ASP A 28 -16.39 -3.14 16.65
CA ASP A 28 -17.07 -2.13 17.47
C ASP A 28 -16.14 -0.96 17.90
N GLN A 29 -14.83 -1.14 17.77
CA GLN A 29 -13.80 -0.12 18.00
C GLN A 29 -13.20 0.43 16.70
N CYS A 30 -13.61 -0.11 15.54
CA CYS A 30 -13.17 0.38 14.24
C CYS A 30 -13.91 1.67 13.88
N TRP A 31 -13.17 2.59 13.26
CA TRP A 31 -13.79 3.70 12.55
C TRP A 31 -14.56 3.17 11.33
N GLN A 32 -15.59 3.89 10.91
CA GLN A 32 -16.36 3.59 9.71
C GLN A 32 -16.36 4.81 8.78
N ALA A 33 -16.46 4.59 7.47
CA ALA A 33 -16.40 5.67 6.47
C ALA A 33 -17.40 6.81 6.78
N GLN A 34 -18.62 6.46 7.22
CA GLN A 34 -19.66 7.42 7.59
C GLN A 34 -19.24 8.41 8.70
N MET A 35 -18.26 8.07 9.55
CA MET A 35 -17.77 8.96 10.60
C MET A 35 -17.01 10.18 10.07
N PHE A 36 -16.68 10.19 8.77
CA PHE A 36 -15.91 11.25 8.10
C PHE A 36 -16.66 11.91 6.94
N LEU A 37 -17.80 11.35 6.54
CA LEU A 37 -18.59 11.79 5.39
C LEU A 37 -19.85 12.53 5.86
N PRO A 38 -20.40 13.45 5.05
CA PRO A 38 -21.73 14.00 5.27
C PRO A 38 -22.77 12.89 5.48
N ASP A 39 -23.60 13.01 6.51
CA ASP A 39 -24.62 12.01 6.86
C ASP A 39 -25.89 12.22 6.04
N SER A 40 -26.18 11.28 5.16
CA SER A 40 -27.33 11.34 4.25
C SER A 40 -28.68 11.12 4.94
N SER A 41 -28.69 10.73 6.22
CA SER A 41 -29.91 10.60 7.03
C SER A 41 -30.34 11.91 7.71
N MET A 42 -29.47 12.93 7.71
CA MET A 42 -29.80 14.28 8.20
C MET A 42 -30.91 14.94 7.34
N PRO A 43 -31.58 15.98 7.87
CA PRO A 43 -32.41 16.85 7.04
C PRO A 43 -31.70 17.28 5.76
N LEU A 44 -32.45 17.34 4.64
CA LEU A 44 -31.87 17.50 3.30
C LEU A 44 -31.00 18.77 3.18
N ASP A 45 -31.45 19.86 3.77
CA ASP A 45 -30.74 21.13 3.84
C ASP A 45 -29.42 21.03 4.60
N GLU A 46 -29.42 20.39 5.78
CA GLU A 46 -28.20 20.16 6.55
C GLU A 46 -27.20 19.27 5.80
N PHE A 47 -27.67 18.17 5.19
CA PHE A 47 -26.81 17.31 4.36
C PHE A 47 -26.20 18.08 3.17
N GLN A 48 -27.02 18.89 2.48
CA GLN A 48 -26.57 19.72 1.37
C GLN A 48 -25.52 20.75 1.80
N ASP A 49 -25.69 21.36 2.96
CA ASP A 49 -24.72 22.30 3.53
C ASP A 49 -23.40 21.60 3.85
N ARG A 50 -23.44 20.40 4.44
CA ARG A 50 -22.23 19.59 4.69
C ARG A 50 -21.50 19.19 3.42
N VAL A 51 -22.22 18.83 2.36
CA VAL A 51 -21.63 18.54 1.04
C VAL A 51 -21.02 19.81 0.44
N ARG A 52 -21.68 20.97 0.58
CA ARG A 52 -21.15 22.26 0.11
C ARG A 52 -19.85 22.62 0.82
N GLU A 53 -19.81 22.52 2.15
CA GLU A 53 -18.61 22.74 2.96
C GLU A 53 -17.45 21.83 2.52
N LEU A 54 -17.72 20.56 2.19
CA LEU A 54 -16.71 19.64 1.65
C LEU A 54 -16.14 20.16 0.33
N ARG A 55 -17.00 20.57 -0.60
CA ARG A 55 -16.59 21.08 -1.92
C ARG A 55 -15.86 22.42 -1.87
N GLU A 56 -16.20 23.26 -0.90
CA GLU A 56 -15.49 24.52 -0.64
C GLU A 56 -14.06 24.24 -0.17
N ARG A 57 -13.86 23.29 0.76
CA ARG A 57 -12.51 22.91 1.21
C ARG A 57 -11.68 22.27 0.10
N THR A 58 -12.29 21.48 -0.77
CA THR A 58 -11.58 20.83 -1.88
C THR A 58 -11.19 21.81 -2.98
N ALA A 59 -11.77 23.01 -3.05
CA ALA A 59 -11.51 23.99 -4.12
C ALA A 59 -10.05 24.46 -4.15
N GLU A 60 -9.43 24.61 -2.97
CA GLU A 60 -8.06 25.12 -2.83
C GLU A 60 -6.98 24.04 -3.09
N LEU A 61 -7.36 22.76 -3.14
CA LEU A 61 -6.42 21.68 -3.43
C LEU A 61 -6.10 21.63 -4.94
N PRO A 62 -4.81 21.51 -5.33
CA PRO A 62 -4.41 21.48 -6.73
C PRO A 62 -4.78 20.15 -7.39
N ASP A 63 -4.91 20.16 -8.72
CA ASP A 63 -5.20 18.94 -9.48
C ASP A 63 -4.10 17.88 -9.34
N ASP A 64 -2.85 18.30 -9.17
CA ASP A 64 -1.71 17.41 -8.87
C ASP A 64 -2.00 16.53 -7.64
N TYR A 65 -2.60 17.12 -6.59
CA TYR A 65 -2.98 16.39 -5.38
C TYR A 65 -4.09 15.38 -5.67
N PHE A 66 -5.11 15.77 -6.44
CA PHE A 66 -6.20 14.87 -6.80
C PHE A 66 -5.76 13.70 -7.69
N VAL A 67 -4.79 13.89 -8.59
CA VAL A 67 -4.24 12.77 -9.37
C VAL A 67 -3.59 11.73 -8.45
N VAL A 68 -2.86 12.17 -7.42
CA VAL A 68 -2.24 11.24 -6.47
C VAL A 68 -3.29 10.57 -5.58
N LEU A 69 -4.23 11.34 -5.01
CA LEU A 69 -5.29 10.79 -4.17
C LEU A 69 -6.18 9.79 -4.93
N VAL A 70 -6.44 10.04 -6.22
CA VAL A 70 -7.16 9.09 -7.09
C VAL A 70 -6.34 7.82 -7.31
N GLY A 71 -5.04 7.92 -7.56
CA GLY A 71 -4.18 6.73 -7.70
C GLY A 71 -4.10 5.89 -6.43
N ASP A 72 -4.02 6.54 -5.27
CA ASP A 72 -4.11 5.87 -3.96
C ASP A 72 -5.47 5.16 -3.83
N MET A 73 -6.58 5.86 -4.10
CA MET A 73 -7.93 5.29 -4.00
C MET A 73 -8.16 4.11 -4.95
N ILE A 74 -7.72 4.21 -6.21
CA ILE A 74 -7.82 3.12 -7.20
C ILE A 74 -7.06 1.88 -6.71
N THR A 75 -5.93 2.09 -6.05
CA THR A 75 -5.14 1.01 -5.44
C THR A 75 -5.96 0.36 -4.33
N GLU A 76 -6.54 1.12 -3.39
CA GLU A 76 -7.40 0.57 -2.34
C GLU A 76 -8.59 -0.24 -2.89
N ASP A 77 -9.24 0.25 -3.94
CA ASP A 77 -10.39 -0.41 -4.54
C ASP A 77 -10.07 -1.75 -5.24
N ALA A 78 -8.80 -2.01 -5.56
CA ALA A 78 -8.36 -3.28 -6.12
C ALA A 78 -8.18 -4.40 -5.08
N LEU A 79 -8.69 -4.19 -3.86
CA LEU A 79 -8.68 -5.13 -2.73
C LEU A 79 -9.01 -6.61 -3.06
N PRO A 80 -9.95 -6.96 -3.96
CA PRO A 80 -10.17 -8.36 -4.31
C PRO A 80 -8.90 -9.07 -4.83
N THR A 81 -8.04 -8.34 -5.54
CA THR A 81 -6.74 -8.86 -6.02
C THR A 81 -5.81 -9.13 -4.84
N TYR A 82 -5.81 -8.30 -3.80
CA TYR A 82 -4.88 -8.41 -2.67
C TYR A 82 -5.27 -9.55 -1.73
N GLN A 83 -6.56 -9.70 -1.43
CA GLN A 83 -7.06 -10.88 -0.73
C GLN A 83 -6.75 -12.16 -1.52
N THR A 84 -6.95 -12.14 -2.84
CA THR A 84 -6.60 -13.27 -3.71
C THR A 84 -5.12 -13.60 -3.62
N MET A 85 -4.24 -12.60 -3.69
CA MET A 85 -2.79 -12.78 -3.56
C MET A 85 -2.42 -13.49 -2.26
N ILE A 86 -2.95 -13.05 -1.11
CA ILE A 86 -2.70 -13.72 0.18
C ILE A 86 -3.25 -15.15 0.17
N ASN A 87 -4.42 -15.38 -0.43
CA ASN A 87 -4.99 -16.71 -0.61
C ASN A 87 -4.29 -17.59 -1.66
N THR A 88 -3.26 -17.08 -2.35
CA THR A 88 -2.37 -17.92 -3.17
C THR A 88 -1.19 -18.48 -2.37
N LEU A 89 -0.94 -18.00 -1.14
CA LEU A 89 0.24 -18.35 -0.36
C LEU A 89 0.08 -19.71 0.35
N ASP A 90 1.03 -20.61 0.10
CA ASP A 90 1.04 -21.97 0.62
C ASP A 90 1.10 -22.02 2.15
N GLY A 91 0.19 -22.77 2.78
CA GLY A 91 0.18 -22.96 4.24
C GLY A 91 -0.53 -21.86 5.04
N VAL A 92 -0.92 -20.74 4.40
CA VAL A 92 -1.65 -19.64 5.07
C VAL A 92 -2.98 -19.27 4.40
N ARG A 93 -3.22 -19.72 3.16
CA ARG A 93 -4.46 -19.46 2.42
C ARG A 93 -5.72 -19.99 3.11
N ASP A 94 -6.85 -19.35 2.82
CA ASP A 94 -8.17 -19.80 3.25
C ASP A 94 -8.73 -20.90 2.34
N GLU A 95 -8.70 -22.14 2.80
CA GLU A 95 -9.16 -23.31 2.03
C GLU A 95 -10.68 -23.37 1.81
N THR A 96 -11.48 -22.64 2.58
CA THR A 96 -12.95 -22.77 2.55
C THR A 96 -13.70 -21.46 2.40
N GLY A 97 -12.99 -20.32 2.45
CA GLY A 97 -13.58 -18.99 2.58
C GLY A 97 -14.11 -18.67 3.99
N ALA A 98 -14.01 -19.62 4.91
CA ALA A 98 -14.40 -19.47 6.31
C ALA A 98 -13.53 -20.33 7.24
N SER A 99 -12.30 -20.65 6.84
CA SER A 99 -11.40 -21.46 7.66
C SER A 99 -11.15 -20.81 9.02
N ARG A 100 -11.17 -21.63 10.07
CA ARG A 100 -10.88 -21.19 11.45
C ARG A 100 -9.40 -21.08 11.75
N ASN A 101 -8.54 -21.37 10.77
CA ASN A 101 -7.10 -21.15 10.91
C ASN A 101 -6.82 -19.66 11.19
N PRO A 102 -5.97 -19.32 12.18
CA PRO A 102 -5.56 -17.96 12.46
C PRO A 102 -5.04 -17.18 11.24
N TRP A 103 -4.36 -17.83 10.30
CA TRP A 103 -3.90 -17.20 9.06
C TRP A 103 -5.07 -16.75 8.17
N ALA A 104 -6.06 -17.63 7.96
CA ALA A 104 -7.26 -17.31 7.21
C ALA A 104 -8.13 -16.25 7.93
N MET A 105 -8.19 -16.31 9.27
CA MET A 105 -8.86 -15.30 10.08
C MET A 105 -8.20 -13.92 9.95
N TRP A 106 -6.86 -13.87 9.90
CA TRP A 106 -6.12 -12.65 9.60
C TRP A 106 -6.49 -12.12 8.23
N THR A 107 -6.36 -12.93 7.18
CA THR A 107 -6.65 -12.51 5.79
C THR A 107 -8.04 -11.90 5.67
N ARG A 108 -9.08 -12.55 6.20
CA ARG A 108 -10.46 -12.05 6.11
C ARG A 108 -10.66 -10.75 6.91
N GLN A 109 -10.10 -10.64 8.11
CA GLN A 109 -10.28 -9.46 8.95
C GLN A 109 -9.42 -8.27 8.49
N TRP A 110 -8.19 -8.52 8.03
CA TRP A 110 -7.38 -7.52 7.31
C TRP A 110 -8.17 -6.99 6.12
N THR A 111 -8.69 -7.88 5.26
CA THR A 111 -9.52 -7.47 4.10
C THR A 111 -10.73 -6.63 4.54
N ALA A 112 -11.38 -6.99 5.65
CA ALA A 112 -12.51 -6.20 6.17
C ALA A 112 -12.09 -4.82 6.70
N GLU A 113 -10.89 -4.70 7.27
CA GLU A 113 -10.31 -3.41 7.64
C GLU A 113 -9.97 -2.56 6.41
N GLU A 114 -9.32 -3.14 5.40
CA GLU A 114 -8.92 -2.51 4.13
C GLU A 114 -10.11 -1.97 3.32
N ASN A 115 -11.22 -2.72 3.27
CA ASN A 115 -12.38 -2.33 2.47
C ASN A 115 -12.87 -0.91 2.78
N ARG A 116 -12.73 -0.49 4.05
CA ARG A 116 -13.15 0.85 4.50
C ARG A 116 -12.30 1.97 3.91
N HIS A 117 -11.07 1.70 3.50
CA HIS A 117 -10.15 2.69 2.93
C HIS A 117 -10.66 3.13 1.55
N GLY A 118 -10.90 2.16 0.66
CA GLY A 118 -11.51 2.37 -0.66
C GLY A 118 -12.88 3.03 -0.56
N ASP A 119 -13.78 2.51 0.27
CA ASP A 119 -15.13 3.06 0.49
C ASP A 119 -15.10 4.56 0.86
N LEU A 120 -14.22 4.92 1.80
CA LEU A 120 -14.10 6.29 2.30
C LEU A 120 -13.50 7.23 1.25
N LEU A 121 -12.39 6.85 0.62
CA LEU A 121 -11.73 7.67 -0.39
C LEU A 121 -12.60 7.84 -1.63
N ARG A 122 -13.24 6.76 -2.10
CA ARG A 122 -14.16 6.78 -3.24
C ARG A 122 -15.33 7.73 -2.99
N SER A 123 -15.97 7.62 -1.84
CA SER A 123 -17.11 8.48 -1.47
C SER A 123 -16.69 9.94 -1.33
N TYR A 124 -15.53 10.20 -0.73
CA TYR A 124 -14.98 11.55 -0.62
C TYR A 124 -14.70 12.16 -2.00
N LEU A 125 -14.03 11.42 -2.89
CA LEU A 125 -13.73 11.85 -4.26
C LEU A 125 -15.01 12.11 -5.07
N TYR A 126 -16.00 11.23 -4.95
CA TYR A 126 -17.32 11.41 -5.57
C TYR A 126 -18.00 12.73 -5.12
N LEU A 127 -18.03 13.00 -3.81
CA LEU A 127 -18.63 14.21 -3.27
C LEU A 127 -17.84 15.49 -3.60
N SER A 128 -16.52 15.37 -3.77
CA SER A 128 -15.63 16.52 -4.05
C SER A 128 -16.00 17.24 -5.36
N GLY A 129 -16.49 16.51 -6.36
CA GLY A 129 -16.73 17.01 -7.71
C GLY A 129 -15.45 17.48 -8.45
N ARG A 130 -14.26 17.10 -7.97
CA ARG A 130 -12.97 17.50 -8.55
C ARG A 130 -12.44 16.54 -9.61
N VAL A 131 -12.99 15.33 -9.67
CA VAL A 131 -12.52 14.21 -10.50
C VAL A 131 -13.63 13.61 -11.35
N ASP A 132 -13.26 12.98 -12.45
CA ASP A 132 -14.16 12.25 -13.35
C ASP A 132 -14.35 10.82 -12.85
N MET A 133 -15.39 10.61 -12.04
CA MET A 133 -15.66 9.30 -11.43
C MET A 133 -15.89 8.19 -12.45
N LEU A 134 -16.42 8.49 -13.65
CA LEU A 134 -16.59 7.47 -14.69
C LEU A 134 -15.23 6.91 -15.15
N MET A 135 -14.24 7.78 -15.33
CA MET A 135 -12.91 7.36 -15.74
C MET A 135 -12.16 6.66 -14.60
N VAL A 136 -12.37 7.10 -13.36
CA VAL A 136 -11.83 6.42 -12.18
C VAL A 136 -12.40 5.01 -12.04
N GLU A 137 -13.73 4.84 -12.13
CA GLU A 137 -14.41 3.55 -12.04
C GLU A 137 -13.98 2.58 -13.15
N ARG A 138 -13.83 3.08 -14.38
CA ARG A 138 -13.26 2.29 -15.49
C ARG A 138 -11.83 1.83 -15.18
N THR A 139 -11.02 2.71 -14.63
CA THR A 139 -9.63 2.38 -14.25
C THR A 139 -9.60 1.27 -13.19
N VAL A 140 -10.45 1.35 -12.16
CA VAL A 140 -10.61 0.29 -11.15
C VAL A 140 -11.02 -1.02 -11.82
N GLN A 141 -12.01 -0.99 -12.71
CA GLN A 141 -12.47 -2.18 -13.42
C GLN A 141 -11.36 -2.83 -14.27
N TYR A 142 -10.56 -2.03 -14.98
CA TYR A 142 -9.40 -2.52 -15.72
C TYR A 142 -8.34 -3.11 -14.81
N LEU A 143 -8.05 -2.45 -13.68
CA LEU A 143 -7.02 -2.90 -12.75
C LEU A 143 -7.42 -4.24 -12.10
N ILE A 144 -8.64 -4.38 -11.58
CA ILE A 144 -9.14 -5.65 -11.04
C ILE A 144 -9.13 -6.75 -12.11
N GLY A 145 -9.54 -6.43 -13.34
CA GLY A 145 -9.54 -7.38 -14.46
C GLY A 145 -8.14 -7.83 -14.88
N SER A 146 -7.14 -6.97 -14.69
CA SER A 146 -5.73 -7.24 -14.98
C SER A 146 -5.04 -7.98 -13.83
N GLY A 147 -5.51 -7.79 -12.59
CA GLY A 147 -4.90 -8.34 -11.39
C GLY A 147 -3.52 -7.72 -11.13
N MET A 148 -2.66 -8.48 -10.46
CA MET A 148 -1.26 -8.13 -10.24
C MET A 148 -0.41 -9.40 -10.12
N ASP A 149 0.86 -9.33 -10.51
CA ASP A 149 1.87 -10.34 -10.19
C ASP A 149 2.96 -9.72 -9.30
N PRO A 150 2.97 -10.01 -7.98
CA PRO A 150 3.98 -9.49 -7.08
C PRO A 150 5.29 -10.30 -7.10
N GLY A 151 5.38 -11.38 -7.88
CA GLY A 151 6.57 -12.25 -7.92
C GLY A 151 6.79 -13.06 -6.65
N THR A 152 5.72 -13.33 -5.89
CA THR A 152 5.76 -14.03 -4.59
C THR A 152 5.65 -15.56 -4.69
N GLU A 153 5.37 -16.12 -5.88
CA GLU A 153 5.51 -17.55 -6.19
C GLU A 153 4.80 -18.50 -5.20
N ASN A 154 3.59 -18.13 -4.75
CA ASN A 154 2.83 -18.85 -3.73
C ASN A 154 3.59 -19.03 -2.39
N ASN A 155 4.71 -18.33 -2.20
CA ASN A 155 5.62 -18.53 -1.08
C ASN A 155 5.33 -17.48 0.02
N PRO A 156 4.86 -17.87 1.21
CA PRO A 156 4.55 -16.91 2.25
C PRO A 156 5.78 -16.15 2.77
N TYR A 157 6.99 -16.68 2.65
CA TYR A 157 8.20 -15.91 2.97
C TYR A 157 8.32 -14.66 2.07
N LEU A 158 8.12 -14.85 0.75
CA LEU A 158 8.14 -13.75 -0.21
C LEU A 158 6.91 -12.85 -0.01
N GLY A 159 5.73 -13.45 0.18
CA GLY A 159 4.47 -12.75 0.42
C GLY A 159 4.52 -11.83 1.64
N PHE A 160 5.01 -12.29 2.79
CA PHE A 160 5.05 -11.48 4.01
C PHE A 160 6.17 -10.42 3.98
N VAL A 161 7.26 -10.65 3.25
CA VAL A 161 8.24 -9.58 2.96
C VAL A 161 7.60 -8.51 2.08
N TYR A 162 6.87 -8.92 1.04
CA TYR A 162 6.16 -8.02 0.15
C TYR A 162 5.15 -7.16 0.91
N THR A 163 4.26 -7.77 1.70
CA THR A 163 3.25 -7.02 2.46
C THR A 163 3.88 -6.12 3.52
N SER A 164 4.92 -6.56 4.24
CA SER A 164 5.62 -5.70 5.20
C SER A 164 6.16 -4.42 4.55
N PHE A 165 6.65 -4.51 3.31
CA PHE A 165 7.12 -3.36 2.56
C PHE A 165 5.96 -2.49 2.07
N GLN A 166 4.92 -3.10 1.50
CA GLN A 166 3.78 -2.37 0.92
C GLN A 166 2.97 -1.60 1.97
N GLU A 167 2.67 -2.22 3.11
CA GLU A 167 1.95 -1.53 4.21
C GLU A 167 2.72 -0.31 4.71
N ARG A 168 4.06 -0.39 4.73
CA ARG A 168 4.86 0.78 5.06
C ARG A 168 4.84 1.84 3.96
N ALA A 169 4.79 1.41 2.69
CA ALA A 169 4.68 2.33 1.56
C ALA A 169 3.35 3.08 1.57
N THR A 170 2.23 2.40 1.82
CA THR A 170 0.91 3.03 1.94
C THR A 170 0.81 3.89 3.20
N PHE A 171 1.37 3.47 4.33
CA PHE A 171 1.51 4.32 5.53
C PHE A 171 2.21 5.66 5.22
N VAL A 172 3.32 5.62 4.47
CA VAL A 172 4.05 6.83 4.05
C VAL A 172 3.21 7.66 3.08
N SER A 173 2.61 7.05 2.06
CA SER A 173 1.78 7.74 1.06
C SER A 173 0.60 8.47 1.73
N HIS A 174 -0.20 7.75 2.51
CA HIS A 174 -1.35 8.30 3.23
C HIS A 174 -0.95 9.33 4.29
N GLY A 175 0.18 9.14 4.95
CA GLY A 175 0.72 10.13 5.89
C GLY A 175 1.12 11.44 5.20
N ASN A 176 1.73 11.35 4.03
CA ASN A 176 2.12 12.52 3.24
C ASN A 176 0.92 13.22 2.60
N THR A 177 -0.05 12.49 2.04
CA THR A 177 -1.30 13.08 1.54
C THR A 177 -2.09 13.74 2.67
N ALA A 178 -2.12 13.16 3.87
CA ALA A 178 -2.72 13.79 5.04
C ALA A 178 -2.08 15.15 5.38
N ARG A 179 -0.75 15.23 5.34
CA ARG A 179 -0.01 16.48 5.58
C ARG A 179 -0.33 17.52 4.50
N LEU A 180 -0.31 17.13 3.24
CA LEU A 180 -0.61 18.03 2.11
C LEU A 180 -2.07 18.51 2.14
N ALA A 181 -3.03 17.66 2.49
CA ALA A 181 -4.43 18.05 2.66
C ALA A 181 -4.59 19.12 3.73
N LYS A 182 -3.88 18.97 4.87
CA LYS A 182 -3.90 19.95 5.96
C LYS A 182 -3.29 21.28 5.52
N GLU A 183 -2.14 21.24 4.84
CA GLU A 183 -1.47 22.43 4.28
C GLU A 183 -2.34 23.12 3.22
N GLY A 184 -3.09 22.35 2.43
CA GLY A 184 -4.04 22.83 1.44
C GLY A 184 -5.43 23.21 1.98
N GLY A 185 -5.61 23.26 3.30
CA GLY A 185 -6.82 23.80 3.93
C GLY A 185 -7.97 22.83 4.14
N ASP A 186 -7.80 21.53 3.90
CA ASP A 186 -8.81 20.51 4.22
C ASP A 186 -8.40 19.63 5.43
N PRO A 187 -8.71 20.06 6.67
CA PRO A 187 -8.43 19.26 7.86
C PRO A 187 -9.27 17.98 7.96
N VAL A 188 -10.40 17.89 7.26
CA VAL A 188 -11.23 16.67 7.24
C VAL A 188 -10.55 15.61 6.39
N LEU A 189 -10.09 15.98 5.20
CA LEU A 189 -9.31 15.08 4.35
C LEU A 189 -8.00 14.66 5.01
N ALA A 190 -7.31 15.58 5.70
CA ALA A 190 -6.13 15.24 6.48
C ALA A 190 -6.42 14.16 7.53
N ARG A 191 -7.58 14.25 8.21
CA ARG A 191 -8.01 13.25 9.18
C ARG A 191 -8.38 11.92 8.51
N ILE A 192 -8.99 11.94 7.32
CA ILE A 192 -9.29 10.75 6.53
C ILE A 192 -8.00 9.98 6.22
N CYS A 193 -7.05 10.62 5.52
CA CYS A 193 -5.78 10.01 5.13
C CYS A 193 -4.97 9.56 6.36
N GLY A 194 -4.93 10.37 7.42
CA GLY A 194 -4.23 10.00 8.65
C GLY A 194 -4.87 8.83 9.41
N THR A 195 -6.19 8.65 9.29
CA THR A 195 -6.88 7.50 9.90
C THR A 195 -6.58 6.21 9.14
N ILE A 196 -6.56 6.28 7.80
CA ILE A 196 -6.14 5.16 6.95
C ILE A 196 -4.69 4.79 7.27
N ALA A 197 -3.76 5.75 7.27
CA ALA A 197 -2.36 5.52 7.64
C ALA A 197 -2.19 4.83 9.03
N ALA A 198 -3.07 5.12 9.99
CA ALA A 198 -3.01 4.48 11.30
C ALA A 198 -3.42 2.99 11.28
N ASP A 199 -4.21 2.57 10.30
CA ASP A 199 -4.51 1.16 10.05
C ASP A 199 -3.30 0.48 9.37
N GLU A 200 -2.74 1.10 8.32
CA GLU A 200 -1.52 0.61 7.62
C GLU A 200 -0.38 0.36 8.60
N LYS A 201 -0.20 1.26 9.57
CA LYS A 201 0.86 1.11 10.56
C LYS A 201 0.68 -0.14 11.43
N ARG A 202 -0.56 -0.53 11.73
CA ARG A 202 -0.84 -1.78 12.47
C ARG A 202 -0.61 -3.00 11.60
N HIS A 203 -0.99 -2.94 10.33
CA HIS A 203 -0.76 -4.03 9.39
C HIS A 203 0.73 -4.24 9.10
N GLU A 204 1.49 -3.15 8.90
CA GLU A 204 2.97 -3.18 8.83
C GLU A 204 3.55 -3.90 10.06
N ASN A 205 3.11 -3.53 11.26
CA ASN A 205 3.59 -4.15 12.50
C ASN A 205 3.27 -5.66 12.54
N ALA A 206 2.10 -6.06 12.04
CA ALA A 206 1.69 -7.46 12.01
C ALA A 206 2.53 -8.28 11.04
N TYR A 207 2.67 -7.83 9.79
CA TYR A 207 3.46 -8.53 8.78
C TYR A 207 4.95 -8.54 9.13
N SER A 208 5.48 -7.42 9.62
CA SER A 208 6.89 -7.34 10.01
C SER A 208 7.21 -8.29 11.16
N LYS A 209 6.27 -8.50 12.09
CA LYS A 209 6.39 -9.46 13.19
C LYS A 209 6.33 -10.91 12.70
N ILE A 210 5.58 -11.20 11.64
CA ILE A 210 5.61 -12.52 10.99
C ILE A 210 7.00 -12.78 10.39
N VAL A 211 7.57 -11.82 9.66
CA VAL A 211 8.92 -11.96 9.09
C VAL A 211 9.99 -12.06 10.19
N GLU A 212 9.87 -11.28 11.27
CA GLU A 212 10.72 -11.41 12.46
C GLU A 212 10.66 -12.84 13.01
N LYS A 213 9.47 -13.42 13.14
CA LYS A 213 9.34 -14.81 13.60
C LYS A 213 9.94 -15.82 12.64
N LEU A 214 9.82 -15.60 11.33
CA LEU A 214 10.46 -16.44 10.31
C LEU A 214 11.99 -16.37 10.40
N LEU A 215 12.56 -15.20 10.72
CA LEU A 215 14.00 -15.05 10.96
C LEU A 215 14.48 -15.78 12.22
N GLU A 216 13.60 -16.05 13.20
CA GLU A 216 13.94 -16.88 14.36
C GLU A 216 13.94 -18.38 14.04
N VAL A 217 12.94 -18.85 13.27
CA VAL A 217 12.71 -20.30 13.06
C VAL A 217 13.37 -20.86 11.80
N ASP A 218 13.58 -20.03 10.78
CA ASP A 218 14.31 -20.35 9.55
C ASP A 218 15.13 -19.12 9.09
N PRO A 219 16.21 -18.76 9.83
CA PRO A 219 16.97 -17.53 9.59
C PRO A 219 17.50 -17.43 8.16
N THR A 220 18.07 -18.53 7.64
CA THR A 220 18.64 -18.56 6.29
C THR A 220 17.53 -18.44 5.22
N GLY A 221 16.44 -19.21 5.35
CA GLY A 221 15.34 -19.14 4.40
C GLY A 221 14.69 -17.76 4.35
N ALA A 222 14.50 -17.11 5.50
CA ALA A 222 13.95 -15.77 5.59
C ALA A 222 14.86 -14.70 4.96
N VAL A 223 16.18 -14.74 5.25
CA VAL A 223 17.13 -13.79 4.62
C VAL A 223 17.19 -13.96 3.10
N LEU A 224 17.16 -15.20 2.60
CA LEU A 224 17.14 -15.47 1.16
C LEU A 224 15.88 -14.91 0.51
N ALA A 225 14.71 -15.06 1.15
CA ALA A 225 13.45 -14.50 0.67
C ALA A 225 13.46 -12.96 0.66
N ILE A 226 14.01 -12.33 1.70
CA ILE A 226 14.18 -10.87 1.73
C ILE A 226 15.07 -10.43 0.56
N ALA A 227 16.22 -11.07 0.37
CA ALA A 227 17.12 -10.76 -0.73
C ALA A 227 16.49 -10.98 -2.10
N ASP A 228 15.72 -12.05 -2.28
CA ASP A 228 15.02 -12.35 -3.53
C ASP A 228 14.00 -11.27 -3.90
N MET A 229 13.13 -10.88 -2.96
CA MET A 229 12.18 -9.78 -3.18
C MET A 229 12.91 -8.47 -3.52
N MET A 230 14.04 -8.19 -2.86
CA MET A 230 14.84 -7.00 -3.18
C MET A 230 15.54 -7.07 -4.54
N ARG A 231 15.92 -8.26 -5.04
CA ARG A 231 16.46 -8.43 -6.40
C ARG A 231 15.38 -8.23 -7.46
N LYS A 232 14.18 -8.77 -7.22
CA LYS A 232 12.99 -8.59 -8.08
C LYS A 232 12.50 -7.14 -8.09
N LYS A 233 12.83 -6.38 -7.04
CA LYS A 233 12.25 -5.07 -6.67
C LYS A 233 10.80 -5.25 -6.22
N ILE A 234 10.40 -4.46 -5.23
CA ILE A 234 9.03 -4.49 -4.75
C ILE A 234 8.14 -3.78 -5.76
N THR A 235 7.40 -4.56 -6.54
CA THR A 235 6.44 -4.07 -7.55
C THR A 235 5.21 -3.46 -6.88
N MET A 236 4.84 -2.24 -7.25
CA MET A 236 3.61 -1.61 -6.77
C MET A 236 2.38 -2.41 -7.23
N PRO A 237 1.38 -2.62 -6.36
CA PRO A 237 0.24 -3.47 -6.68
C PRO A 237 -0.55 -2.96 -7.90
N ALA A 238 -0.71 -1.63 -8.02
CA ALA A 238 -1.39 -0.99 -9.15
C ALA A 238 -0.50 -0.75 -10.39
N HIS A 239 0.64 -1.43 -10.55
CA HIS A 239 1.57 -1.17 -11.67
C HIS A 239 0.97 -1.43 -13.07
N MET A 240 -0.09 -2.24 -13.17
CA MET A 240 -0.84 -2.50 -14.41
C MET A 240 -2.03 -1.54 -14.63
N MET A 241 -2.09 -0.44 -13.88
CA MET A 241 -3.16 0.55 -13.98
C MET A 241 -3.23 1.19 -15.37
N THR A 242 -4.44 1.22 -15.94
CA THR A 242 -4.78 1.90 -17.20
C THR A 242 -6.23 2.39 -17.16
N ASP A 243 -6.49 3.53 -17.81
CA ASP A 243 -7.81 4.13 -17.97
C ASP A 243 -8.45 3.76 -19.33
N GLY A 244 -7.79 2.91 -20.13
CA GLY A 244 -8.19 2.54 -21.48
C GLY A 244 -7.66 3.46 -22.57
N GLU A 245 -7.02 4.58 -22.22
CA GLU A 245 -6.46 5.57 -23.17
C GLU A 245 -4.95 5.71 -23.03
N ASP A 246 -4.43 5.73 -21.79
CA ASP A 246 -3.02 5.90 -21.48
C ASP A 246 -2.38 4.58 -21.04
N PRO A 247 -1.52 3.97 -21.87
CA PRO A 247 -0.79 2.76 -21.49
C PRO A 247 0.33 3.02 -20.48
N ARG A 248 0.68 4.29 -20.20
CA ARG A 248 1.73 4.69 -19.24
C ARG A 248 1.15 5.41 -18.03
N LEU A 249 -0.14 5.16 -17.72
CA LEU A 249 -0.84 5.84 -16.65
C LEU A 249 -0.15 5.67 -15.31
N PHE A 250 0.28 4.46 -14.96
CA PHE A 250 1.02 4.20 -13.72
C PHE A 250 2.34 4.99 -13.63
N GLU A 251 3.12 5.06 -14.71
CA GLU A 251 4.39 5.82 -14.74
C GLU A 251 4.13 7.32 -14.52
N ARG A 252 3.10 7.87 -15.16
CA ARG A 252 2.73 9.28 -15.07
C ARG A 252 2.18 9.63 -13.68
N PHE A 253 1.29 8.80 -13.13
CA PHE A 253 0.81 8.91 -11.76
C PHE A 253 1.99 8.90 -10.77
N SER A 254 2.90 7.93 -10.91
CA SER A 254 4.08 7.79 -10.06
C SER A 254 4.99 9.02 -10.14
N ALA A 255 5.12 9.64 -11.32
CA ALA A 255 5.88 10.88 -11.48
C ALA A 255 5.23 12.07 -10.76
N VAL A 256 3.89 12.17 -10.74
CA VAL A 256 3.18 13.19 -9.92
C VAL A 256 3.42 12.94 -8.44
N ALA A 257 3.26 11.71 -7.96
CA ALA A 257 3.47 11.34 -6.56
C ALA A 257 4.92 11.63 -6.09
N GLN A 258 5.90 11.29 -6.93
CA GLN A 258 7.32 11.58 -6.72
C GLN A 258 7.60 13.09 -6.66
N ARG A 259 7.01 13.89 -7.54
CA ARG A 259 7.19 15.35 -7.57
C ARG A 259 6.53 16.05 -6.39
N LEU A 260 5.36 15.58 -5.95
CA LEU A 260 4.67 16.10 -4.76
C LEU A 260 5.30 15.63 -3.44
N GLY A 261 6.25 14.69 -3.49
CA GLY A 261 6.85 14.10 -2.30
C GLY A 261 5.85 13.26 -1.49
N VAL A 262 4.87 12.66 -2.15
CA VAL A 262 3.91 11.74 -1.52
C VAL A 262 4.54 10.36 -1.33
N TYR A 263 5.12 9.83 -2.40
CA TYR A 263 5.92 8.61 -2.37
C TYR A 263 7.05 8.73 -3.37
N THR A 264 8.28 8.57 -2.89
CA THR A 264 9.50 8.78 -3.67
C THR A 264 10.41 7.56 -3.65
N ALA A 265 11.37 7.52 -4.58
CA ALA A 265 12.43 6.53 -4.53
C ALA A 265 13.33 6.64 -3.27
N GLN A 266 13.34 7.79 -2.58
CA GLN A 266 13.99 7.91 -1.26
C GLN A 266 13.18 7.18 -0.19
N ASP A 267 11.84 7.32 -0.22
CA ASP A 267 10.95 6.58 0.69
C ASP A 267 11.11 5.06 0.51
N TYR A 268 11.28 4.58 -0.73
CA TYR A 268 11.59 3.16 -0.99
C TYR A 268 12.88 2.73 -0.25
N ALA A 269 13.94 3.54 -0.30
CA ALA A 269 15.20 3.25 0.40
C ALA A 269 15.04 3.34 1.93
N ASP A 270 14.27 4.31 2.43
CA ASP A 270 13.95 4.50 3.84
C ASP A 270 13.17 3.32 4.41
N ILE A 271 12.20 2.79 3.65
CA ILE A 271 11.43 1.60 4.02
C ILE A 271 12.35 0.39 4.14
N LEU A 272 13.24 0.18 3.16
CA LEU A 272 14.19 -0.93 3.20
C LEU A 272 15.14 -0.81 4.41
N GLU A 273 15.70 0.37 4.64
CA GLU A 273 16.56 0.64 5.79
C GLU A 273 15.82 0.43 7.13
N HIS A 274 14.56 0.87 7.20
CA HIS A 274 13.72 0.62 8.36
C HIS A 274 13.53 -0.87 8.63
N LEU A 275 13.15 -1.67 7.62
CA LEU A 275 12.92 -3.11 7.76
C LEU A 275 14.22 -3.86 8.11
N ILE A 276 15.35 -3.47 7.52
CA ILE A 276 16.68 -3.99 7.89
C ILE A 276 16.96 -3.77 9.38
N GLY A 277 16.67 -2.57 9.88
CA GLY A 277 16.85 -2.22 11.28
C GLY A 277 15.88 -2.98 12.20
N LEU A 278 14.60 -3.03 11.82
CA LEU A 278 13.53 -3.70 12.56
C LEU A 278 13.82 -5.20 12.74
N TRP A 279 14.19 -5.88 11.66
CA TRP A 279 14.56 -7.29 11.64
C TRP A 279 15.99 -7.56 12.09
N ARG A 280 16.74 -6.51 12.48
CA ARG A 280 18.12 -6.59 12.97
C ARG A 280 19.04 -7.37 12.01
N LEU A 281 18.82 -7.26 10.70
CA LEU A 281 19.47 -8.13 9.73
C LEU A 281 20.99 -8.06 9.79
N GLN A 282 21.58 -6.91 10.10
CA GLN A 282 23.04 -6.76 10.22
C GLN A 282 23.65 -7.57 11.38
N LYS A 283 22.86 -7.90 12.41
CA LYS A 283 23.31 -8.60 13.62
C LYS A 283 22.92 -10.09 13.60
N LEU A 284 22.31 -10.56 12.51
CA LEU A 284 21.86 -11.94 12.41
C LEU A 284 23.07 -12.87 12.19
N GLU A 285 23.22 -13.85 13.06
CA GLU A 285 24.32 -14.82 13.04
C GLU A 285 23.81 -16.23 12.70
N GLY A 286 24.71 -17.20 12.51
CA GLY A 286 24.34 -18.60 12.26
C GLY A 286 23.80 -18.89 10.84
N LEU A 287 23.97 -17.94 9.91
CA LEU A 287 23.57 -18.12 8.50
C LEU A 287 24.53 -19.04 7.73
N THR A 288 23.99 -19.74 6.74
CA THR A 288 24.80 -20.46 5.73
C THR A 288 25.61 -19.47 4.87
N GLY A 289 26.50 -19.98 4.01
CA GLY A 289 27.27 -19.15 3.08
C GLY A 289 26.37 -18.26 2.21
N GLU A 290 25.39 -18.86 1.53
CA GLU A 290 24.42 -18.14 0.71
C GLU A 290 23.57 -17.15 1.52
N GLY A 291 23.22 -17.51 2.77
CA GLY A 291 22.51 -16.62 3.68
C GLY A 291 23.32 -15.37 4.02
N ARG A 292 24.64 -15.49 4.25
CA ARG A 292 25.53 -14.35 4.48
C ARG A 292 25.65 -13.45 3.25
N GLU A 293 25.81 -14.02 2.06
CA GLU A 293 25.85 -13.24 0.81
C GLU A 293 24.55 -12.45 0.58
N ALA A 294 23.40 -13.08 0.86
CA ALA A 294 22.10 -12.44 0.81
C ALA A 294 21.95 -11.31 1.86
N GLN A 295 22.40 -11.55 3.08
CA GLN A 295 22.42 -10.55 4.16
C GLN A 295 23.27 -9.33 3.77
N GLU A 296 24.49 -9.54 3.29
CA GLU A 296 25.40 -8.48 2.83
C GLU A 296 24.78 -7.66 1.68
N PHE A 297 24.19 -8.35 0.70
CA PHE A 297 23.48 -7.72 -0.41
C PHE A 297 22.36 -6.80 0.08
N VAL A 298 21.46 -7.31 0.93
CA VAL A 298 20.31 -6.54 1.44
C VAL A 298 20.79 -5.35 2.27
N CYS A 299 21.74 -5.55 3.18
CA CYS A 299 22.22 -4.49 4.07
C CYS A 299 22.93 -3.35 3.32
N ALA A 300 23.56 -3.62 2.17
CA ALA A 300 24.21 -2.60 1.35
C ALA A 300 23.25 -1.89 0.38
N LEU A 301 22.04 -2.42 0.19
CA LEU A 301 21.15 -1.99 -0.88
C LEU A 301 20.56 -0.58 -0.70
N PRO A 302 20.14 -0.11 0.50
CA PRO A 302 19.63 1.25 0.67
C PRO A 302 20.61 2.31 0.15
N ALA A 303 21.87 2.24 0.57
CA ALA A 303 22.92 3.17 0.13
C ALA A 303 23.20 3.09 -1.38
N ARG A 304 22.95 1.94 -2.02
CA ARG A 304 23.05 1.80 -3.47
C ARG A 304 21.86 2.46 -4.18
N ILE A 305 20.64 2.27 -3.68
CA ILE A 305 19.43 2.87 -4.23
C ILE A 305 19.52 4.40 -4.20
N ARG A 306 19.89 4.99 -3.05
CA ARG A 306 20.02 6.45 -2.92
C ARG A 306 20.98 7.05 -3.96
N ARG A 307 22.16 6.45 -4.13
CA ARG A 307 23.17 6.89 -5.14
C ARG A 307 22.67 6.76 -6.58
N LEU A 308 21.85 5.76 -6.89
CA LEU A 308 21.24 5.62 -8.21
C LEU A 308 20.15 6.66 -8.42
N GLN A 309 19.37 6.96 -7.38
CA GLN A 309 18.31 7.96 -7.44
C GLN A 309 18.86 9.37 -7.63
N GLU A 310 19.90 9.76 -6.90
CA GLU A 310 20.56 11.07 -7.08
C GLU A 310 20.97 11.31 -8.55
N ARG A 311 21.53 10.27 -9.19
CA ARG A 311 21.89 10.31 -10.62
C ARG A 311 20.69 10.36 -11.55
N ALA A 312 19.58 9.71 -11.19
CA ALA A 312 18.35 9.74 -11.96
C ALA A 312 17.70 11.14 -11.88
N ASP A 313 17.66 11.74 -10.70
CA ASP A 313 17.15 13.10 -10.48
C ASP A 313 17.98 14.15 -11.24
N GLU A 314 19.31 14.03 -11.22
CA GLU A 314 20.19 14.90 -12.02
C GLU A 314 19.92 14.83 -13.53
N ARG A 315 19.52 13.66 -14.03
CA ARG A 315 19.14 13.47 -15.43
C ARG A 315 17.74 14.02 -15.70
N ALA A 316 16.79 13.76 -14.81
CA ALA A 316 15.42 14.25 -14.93
C ALA A 316 15.35 15.78 -14.97
N ARG A 317 16.15 16.48 -14.14
CA ARG A 317 16.25 17.95 -14.14
C ARG A 317 16.74 18.55 -15.46
N LYS A 318 17.35 17.75 -16.34
CA LYS A 318 17.83 18.19 -17.66
C LYS A 318 16.81 17.96 -18.77
N LEU A 319 15.77 17.17 -18.52
CA LEU A 319 14.70 16.95 -19.47
C LEU A 319 13.73 18.14 -19.44
N PRO A 320 13.18 18.55 -20.60
CA PRO A 320 12.16 19.59 -20.63
C PRO A 320 10.90 19.10 -19.92
N PRO A 321 10.16 19.99 -19.21
CA PRO A 321 8.90 19.63 -18.56
C PRO A 321 7.91 19.08 -19.57
N GLN A 322 7.24 17.99 -19.24
CA GLN A 322 6.26 17.36 -20.13
C GLN A 322 4.84 17.69 -19.67
N LYS A 323 4.05 18.21 -20.61
CA LYS A 323 2.61 18.37 -20.42
C LYS A 323 1.89 17.04 -20.60
N VAL A 324 1.16 16.61 -19.58
CA VAL A 324 0.42 15.34 -19.55
C VAL A 324 -1.02 15.60 -19.12
N LYS A 325 -1.96 14.97 -19.81
CA LYS A 325 -3.39 15.02 -19.46
C LYS A 325 -3.76 13.75 -18.69
N PHE A 326 -4.62 13.90 -17.70
CA PHE A 326 -5.16 12.78 -16.94
C PHE A 326 -6.69 12.73 -17.11
N SER A 327 -7.21 11.57 -17.54
CA SER A 327 -8.64 11.37 -17.70
C SER A 327 -9.40 11.54 -16.36
N TRP A 328 -8.77 11.14 -15.25
CA TRP A 328 -9.30 11.28 -13.88
C TRP A 328 -9.65 12.71 -13.46
N ILE A 329 -9.05 13.72 -14.09
CA ILE A 329 -9.33 15.14 -13.82
C ILE A 329 -9.90 15.81 -15.08
N PHE A 330 -10.77 15.11 -15.81
CA PHE A 330 -11.45 15.64 -16.99
C PHE A 330 -10.48 16.09 -18.09
N ASN A 331 -9.38 15.34 -18.29
CA ASN A 331 -8.33 15.65 -19.27
C ASN A 331 -7.65 17.02 -19.07
N ARG A 332 -7.71 17.58 -17.86
CA ARG A 332 -6.87 18.72 -17.47
C ARG A 332 -5.39 18.34 -17.51
N GLU A 333 -4.56 19.34 -17.78
CA GLU A 333 -3.14 19.16 -18.08
C GLU A 333 -2.28 19.49 -16.84
N LEU A 334 -1.37 18.58 -16.50
CA LEU A 334 -0.32 18.76 -15.50
C LEU A 334 1.05 18.82 -16.17
N THR A 335 2.00 19.45 -15.49
CA THR A 335 3.41 19.49 -15.92
C THR A 335 4.22 18.50 -15.09
N LEU A 336 4.78 17.48 -15.75
CA LEU A 336 5.68 16.48 -15.16
C LEU A 336 7.14 16.86 -15.33
#